data_AF-X6GQ19-F1
#
_entry.id   AF-X6GQ19-F1
#
_cell.length_a   1.000
_cell.length_b   1.000
_cell.length_c   1.000
_cell.angle_alpha   90.00
_cell.angle_beta   90.00
_cell.angle_gamma   90.00
#
_symmetry.space_group_name_H-M   'P 1'
#
loop_
_entity.id
_entity.type
_entity.pdbx_description
1 polymer ?
#
loop_
_entity_poly.entity_id
_entity_poly.type
_entity_poly.pdbx_seq_one_letter_code
_entity_poly.pdbx_strand_id
1 'polypeptide(L)'
;MAALVNFTAVQSRKYLRITDKFPTVSHSDGGLVEIGAVFPFKVETYDGETGTVKVEVSRDGTNFVSHDDEMQVVHEELYPIDDSKLPVPPPETKTQQSPT
;
A
#
# COMPACT_ATOMS: atom_id res chain seq x y z
N MET A 1 21.29 6.94 2.60
CA MET A 1 20.49 8.11 3.01
C MET A 1 19.03 7.68 3.09
N ALA A 2 18.09 8.56 3.41
CA ALA A 2 16.68 8.18 3.38
C ALA A 2 15.82 9.32 2.89
N ALA A 3 14.90 9.00 1.98
CA ALA A 3 13.87 9.89 1.49
C ALA A 3 12.57 9.64 2.27
N LEU A 4 11.91 10.71 2.68
CA LEU A 4 10.52 10.67 3.11
C LEU A 4 9.63 10.72 1.87
N VAL A 5 8.67 9.80 1.75
CA VAL A 5 7.72 9.72 0.64
C VAL A 5 6.30 9.61 1.21
N ASN A 6 5.30 10.11 0.48
CA ASN A 6 3.94 10.20 0.98
C ASN A 6 2.98 9.40 0.09
N PHE A 7 2.23 8.47 0.67
CA PHE A 7 1.18 7.73 -0.04
C PHE A 7 -0.20 8.25 0.32
N THR A 8 -1.15 8.21 -0.61
CA THR A 8 -2.55 8.58 -0.34
C THR A 8 -3.51 7.57 -0.93
N ALA A 9 -4.65 7.34 -0.27
CA ALA A 9 -5.74 6.57 -0.84
C ALA A 9 -6.70 7.51 -1.61
N VAL A 10 -6.96 7.27 -2.90
CA VAL A 10 -7.75 8.20 -3.72
C VAL A 10 -9.22 7.79 -3.97
N GLN A 11 -9.59 6.53 -3.78
CA GLN A 11 -10.91 6.00 -4.17
C GLN A 11 -11.68 5.39 -3.00
N SER A 12 -11.03 4.53 -2.22
CA SER A 12 -11.58 3.98 -0.99
C SER A 12 -10.53 3.97 0.11
N ARG A 13 -10.97 3.89 1.37
CA ARG A 13 -10.06 3.59 2.47
C ARG A 13 -9.48 2.18 2.26
N LYS A 14 -8.20 2.01 2.56
CA LYS A 14 -7.52 0.73 2.36
C LYS A 14 -6.35 0.60 3.32
N TYR A 15 -5.98 -0.62 3.61
CA TYR A 15 -4.73 -0.91 4.29
C TYR A 15 -3.60 -0.87 3.26
N LEU A 16 -2.58 -0.08 3.55
CA LEU A 16 -1.33 -0.08 2.81
C LEU A 16 -0.28 -0.87 3.58
N ARG A 17 0.56 -1.59 2.86
CA ARG A 17 1.81 -2.14 3.36
C ARG A 17 2.90 -1.78 2.37
N ILE A 18 3.85 -0.97 2.82
CA ILE A 18 4.96 -0.48 2.01
C ILE A 18 6.21 -1.20 2.50
N THR A 19 6.97 -1.80 1.58
CA THR A 19 8.22 -2.48 1.88
C THR A 19 9.35 -1.82 1.11
N ASP A 20 10.37 -1.37 1.82
CA ASP A 20 11.59 -0.87 1.22
C ASP A 20 12.41 -2.01 0.60
N LYS A 21 12.86 -1.81 -0.64
CA LYS A 21 13.69 -2.75 -1.39
C LYS A 21 15.18 -2.42 -1.35
N PHE A 22 15.63 -1.59 -0.41
CA PHE A 22 17.04 -1.25 -0.32
C PHE A 22 17.92 -2.49 -0.09
N PRO A 23 19.04 -2.66 -0.82
CA PRO A 23 19.73 -3.96 -0.91
C PRO A 23 20.38 -4.47 0.38
N THR A 24 20.52 -3.63 1.39
CA THR A 24 21.23 -3.96 2.63
C THR A 24 20.28 -4.16 3.81
N VAL A 25 19.11 -3.51 3.79
CA VAL A 25 18.12 -3.59 4.85
C VAL A 25 16.74 -3.41 4.22
N SER A 26 15.86 -4.41 4.37
CA SER A 26 14.45 -4.25 4.01
C SER A 26 13.63 -4.04 5.27
N HIS A 27 12.90 -2.93 5.33
CA HIS A 27 11.89 -2.70 6.36
C HIS A 27 10.53 -2.52 5.70
N SER A 28 9.48 -2.80 6.48
CA SER A 28 8.11 -2.61 6.04
C SER A 28 7.29 -1.91 7.11
N ASP A 29 6.42 -1.03 6.69
CA ASP A 29 5.43 -0.38 7.55
C ASP A 29 4.05 -0.43 6.88
N GLY A 30 3.00 -0.38 7.67
CA GLY A 30 1.64 -0.49 7.15
C GLY A 30 0.57 0.00 8.11
N GLY A 31 -0.56 0.38 7.54
CA GLY A 31 -1.67 0.94 8.29
C GLY A 31 -2.91 1.15 7.44
N LEU A 32 -4.04 1.39 8.10
CA LEU A 32 -5.27 1.83 7.45
C LEU A 32 -5.12 3.29 7.02
N VAL A 33 -5.34 3.55 5.74
CA VAL A 33 -5.27 4.88 5.14
C VAL A 33 -6.67 5.28 4.67
N GLU A 34 -7.19 6.36 5.27
CA GLU A 34 -8.44 6.98 4.86
C GLU A 34 -8.30 7.72 3.53
N ILE A 35 -9.42 7.95 2.83
CA ILE A 35 -9.42 8.64 1.54
C ILE A 35 -8.88 10.06 1.72
N GLY A 36 -7.87 10.43 0.92
CA GLY A 36 -7.20 11.73 0.98
C GLY A 36 -6.26 11.92 2.18
N ALA A 37 -6.12 10.93 3.06
CA ALA A 37 -5.15 10.97 4.15
C ALA A 37 -3.73 10.67 3.61
N VAL A 38 -2.74 11.30 4.24
CA VAL A 38 -1.33 11.09 3.93
C VAL A 38 -0.77 9.99 4.83
N PHE A 39 -0.14 9.00 4.22
CA PHE A 39 0.63 7.94 4.86
C PHE A 39 2.12 8.15 4.56
N PRO A 40 2.88 8.77 5.48
CA PRO A 40 4.31 8.99 5.29
C PRO A 40 5.09 7.69 5.46
N PHE A 41 6.06 7.45 4.58
CA PHE A 41 6.95 6.30 4.66
C PHE A 41 8.39 6.76 4.39
N LYS A 42 9.33 6.19 5.14
CA LYS A 42 10.75 6.48 4.96
C LYS A 42 11.39 5.36 4.15
N VAL A 43 11.97 5.69 3.00
CA VAL A 43 12.67 4.76 2.11
C VAL A 43 14.17 5.07 2.10
N GLU A 44 15.01 4.05 2.14
CA GLU A 44 16.45 4.16 2.02
C GLU A 44 16.85 4.39 0.56
N THR A 45 17.84 5.27 0.38
CA THR A 45 18.28 5.74 -0.94
C THR A 45 19.80 5.81 -1.02
N TYR A 46 20.34 5.60 -2.22
CA TYR A 46 21.78 5.74 -2.51
C TYR A 46 22.19 7.19 -2.75
N ASP A 47 21.32 7.96 -3.42
CA ASP A 47 21.52 9.33 -3.87
C ASP A 47 20.92 10.38 -2.92
N GLY A 48 20.09 9.96 -1.96
CA GLY A 48 19.37 10.86 -1.06
C GLY A 48 17.98 11.25 -1.56
N GLU A 49 17.64 10.91 -2.80
CA GLU A 49 16.43 11.39 -3.48
C GLU A 49 15.50 10.26 -3.92
N THR A 50 16.04 9.17 -4.47
CA THR A 50 15.27 8.12 -5.14
C THR A 50 15.35 6.80 -4.40
N GLY A 51 14.19 6.23 -4.08
CA GLY A 51 14.04 4.92 -3.46
C GLY A 51 13.21 3.96 -4.32
N THR A 52 13.25 2.68 -3.96
CA THR A 52 12.39 1.65 -4.58
C THR A 52 11.61 0.95 -3.48
N VAL A 53 10.28 0.88 -3.65
CA VAL A 53 9.40 0.21 -2.70
C VAL A 53 8.50 -0.80 -3.40
N LYS A 54 8.04 -1.79 -2.62
CA LYS A 54 6.86 -2.59 -2.93
C LYS A 54 5.66 -1.99 -2.19
N VAL A 55 4.57 -1.76 -2.92
CA VAL A 55 3.30 -1.28 -2.38
C VAL A 55 2.28 -2.42 -2.44
N GLU A 56 1.72 -2.79 -1.29
CA GLU A 56 0.65 -3.77 -1.17
C GLU A 56 -0.60 -3.12 -0.62
N VAL A 57 -1.76 -3.56 -1.11
CA VAL A 57 -3.07 -3.04 -0.71
C VAL A 57 -3.96 -4.14 -0.16
N SER A 58 -4.80 -3.81 0.81
CA SER A 58 -5.81 -4.72 1.38
C SER A 58 -7.08 -3.97 1.78
N ARG A 59 -8.24 -4.64 1.70
CA ARG A 59 -9.52 -4.11 2.21
C ARG A 59 -9.72 -4.38 3.69
N ASP A 60 -9.14 -5.47 4.20
CA ASP A 60 -9.44 -6.04 5.52
C ASP A 60 -8.23 -6.06 6.46
N GLY A 61 -7.06 -5.67 5.97
CA GLY A 61 -5.80 -5.66 6.73
C GLY A 61 -5.17 -7.05 6.90
N THR A 62 -5.68 -8.07 6.20
CA THR A 62 -5.18 -9.46 6.25
C THR A 62 -4.78 -9.98 4.88
N ASN A 63 -5.59 -9.74 3.85
CA ASN A 63 -5.35 -10.18 2.48
C ASN A 63 -4.69 -9.06 1.66
N PHE A 64 -3.37 -9.02 1.68
CA PHE A 64 -2.57 -8.06 0.92
C PHE A 64 -2.26 -8.58 -0.47
N VAL A 65 -2.35 -7.69 -1.46
CA VAL A 65 -1.98 -7.96 -2.86
C VAL A 65 -1.08 -6.84 -3.38
N SER A 66 -0.12 -7.18 -4.23
CA SER A 66 0.78 -6.20 -4.83
C SER A 66 0.00 -5.20 -5.68
N HIS A 67 0.09 -3.92 -5.30
CA HIS A 67 -0.31 -2.80 -6.16
C HIS A 67 0.78 -2.51 -7.19
N ASP A 68 2.01 -2.37 -6.68
CA ASP A 68 3.24 -2.25 -7.46
C ASP A 68 4.37 -2.96 -6.71
N ASP A 69 5.12 -3.83 -7.39
CA ASP A 69 6.22 -4.57 -6.78
C ASP A 69 7.54 -3.77 -6.77
N GLU A 70 7.74 -2.82 -7.68
CA GLU A 70 9.01 -2.09 -7.89
C GLU A 70 8.77 -0.61 -8.20
N MET A 71 7.96 0.03 -7.36
CA MET A 71 7.62 1.44 -7.50
C MET A 71 8.84 2.31 -7.17
N GLN A 72 9.29 3.09 -8.15
CA GLN A 72 10.27 4.16 -7.92
C GLN A 72 9.59 5.35 -7.26
N VAL A 73 10.20 5.85 -6.19
CA VAL A 73 9.67 6.97 -5.40
C VAL A 73 10.75 8.03 -5.18
N VAL A 74 10.33 9.29 -5.14
CA VAL A 74 11.18 10.47 -5.03
C VAL A 74 10.85 11.21 -3.73
N HIS A 75 11.88 11.78 -3.11
CA HIS A 75 11.76 12.51 -1.85
C HIS A 75 10.70 13.61 -1.89
N GLU A 76 9.86 13.63 -0.85
CA GLU A 76 8.75 14.55 -0.61
C GLU A 76 7.60 14.48 -1.64
N GLU A 77 7.65 13.54 -2.58
CA GLU A 77 6.60 13.35 -3.58
C GLU A 77 5.38 12.62 -2.99
N LEU A 78 4.23 12.82 -3.65
CA LEU A 78 2.94 12.27 -3.27
C LEU A 78 2.46 11.22 -4.26
N TYR A 79 2.23 10.01 -3.77
CA TYR A 79 1.87 8.84 -4.56
C TYR A 79 0.42 8.41 -4.33
N PRO A 80 -0.49 8.66 -5.27
CA PRO A 80 -1.88 8.23 -5.17
C PRO A 80 -2.03 6.73 -5.42
N ILE A 81 -2.64 6.01 -4.48
CA ILE A 81 -2.94 4.59 -4.54
C ILE A 81 -4.44 4.40 -4.77
N ASP A 82 -4.78 3.87 -5.94
CA ASP A 82 -6.15 3.59 -6.39
C ASP A 82 -6.61 2.18 -6.00
N ASP A 83 -7.83 1.81 -6.39
CA ASP A 83 -8.46 0.53 -6.06
C ASP A 83 -8.20 -0.54 -7.14
N SER A 84 -7.39 -0.24 -8.16
CA SER A 84 -7.22 -1.10 -9.34
C SER A 84 -6.72 -2.50 -9.01
N LYS A 85 -5.99 -2.62 -7.90
CA LYS A 85 -5.42 -3.86 -7.40
C LYS A 85 -6.07 -4.33 -6.11
N LEU A 86 -7.10 -3.67 -5.59
CA LEU A 86 -7.75 -4.14 -4.36
C LEU A 86 -8.39 -5.52 -4.57
N PRO A 87 -8.24 -6.45 -3.61
CA PRO A 87 -8.90 -7.74 -3.70
C PRO A 87 -10.41 -7.53 -3.83
N VAL A 88 -11.04 -8.22 -4.79
CA VAL A 88 -12.49 -8.24 -4.90
C VAL A 88 -13.00 -9.08 -3.73
N PRO A 89 -13.95 -8.57 -2.92
CA PRO A 89 -14.54 -9.38 -1.86
C PRO A 89 -15.14 -10.64 -2.50
N PRO A 90 -14.98 -11.81 -1.86
CA PRO A 90 -15.63 -13.01 -2.36
C PRO A 90 -17.13 -12.71 -2.50
N PRO A 91 -17.79 -13.19 -3.56
CA PRO A 91 -19.23 -13.02 -3.69
C PRO A 91 -19.88 -13.55 -2.41
N GLU A 92 -20.72 -12.73 -1.78
CA GLU A 92 -21.46 -13.13 -0.59
C GLU A 92 -22.15 -14.47 -0.89
N THR A 93 -21.71 -15.52 -0.21
CA THR A 93 -22.39 -16.81 -0.28
C THR A 93 -23.76 -16.54 0.32
N LYS A 94 -24.78 -16.33 -0.51
CA LYS A 94 -26.17 -16.29 -0.05
C LYS A 94 -26.39 -17.57 0.76
N THR A 95 -26.39 -17.45 2.07
CA THR A 95 -26.82 -18.51 2.97
C THR A 95 -28.26 -18.80 2.57
N GLN A 96 -28.47 -19.87 1.81
CA GLN A 96 -29.81 -20.39 1.58
C GLN A 96 -30.40 -20.64 2.96
N GLN A 97 -31.38 -19.82 3.30
CA GLN A 97 -32.27 -20.07 4.43
C GLN A 97 -32.87 -21.46 4.22
N SER A 98 -32.64 -22.35 5.18
CA SER A 98 -33.30 -23.65 5.27
C SER A 98 -34.82 -23.45 5.29
N PRO A 99 -35.61 -24.09 4.42
CA PRO A 99 -37.02 -24.28 4.71
C PRO A 99 -37.16 -25.39 5.75
N THR A 100 -38.02 -25.12 6.71
CA THR A 100 -38.51 -26.01 7.79
C THR A 100 -39.29 -27.19 7.22
#